data_AF-A0A0A6XZB4-F1
#
_entry.id   AF-A0A0A6XZB4-F1
#
_cell.length_a   1.000
_cell.length_b   1.000
_cell.length_c   1.000
_cell.angle_alpha   90.00
_cell.angle_beta   90.00
_cell.angle_gamma   90.00
#
_symmetry.space_group_name_H-M   'P 1'
#
loop_
_entity.id
_entity.type
_entity.pdbx_description
1 polymer ?
#
loop_
_entity_poly.entity_id
_entity_poly.type
_entity_poly.pdbx_seq_one_letter_code
_entity_poly.pdbx_strand_id
1 'polypeptide(L)' 'MCDGFSFKTMCAYCLKKVGAEIDAVYPVYDWKSNQLIGYYCKDHFLKVKYQNLQLILLKNKRDQHKVLTE' A
#
# COMPACT_ATOMS: atom_id res chain seq x y z
N MET A 1 -9.68 31.37 -1.05
CA MET A 1 -9.83 30.31 -0.04
C MET A 1 -9.78 28.99 -0.78
N CYS A 2 -8.78 28.14 -0.54
CA CYS A 2 -8.73 26.79 -1.14
C CYS A 2 -9.66 25.88 -0.33
N ASP A 3 -10.93 25.82 -0.73
CA ASP A 3 -11.89 24.91 -0.12
C ASP A 3 -11.49 23.45 -0.40
N GLY A 4 -11.09 22.73 0.66
CA GLY A 4 -11.41 21.31 0.79
C GLY A 4 -10.61 20.29 -0.04
N PHE A 5 -9.33 20.53 -0.37
CA PHE A 5 -8.47 19.43 -0.86
C PHE A 5 -8.13 18.49 0.30
N SER A 6 -9.05 17.58 0.62
CA SER A 6 -8.82 16.54 1.61
C SER A 6 -8.12 15.35 0.95
N PHE A 7 -6.80 15.22 1.16
CA PHE A 7 -6.01 14.06 0.74
C PHE A 7 -6.57 12.72 1.24
N LYS A 8 -7.45 12.74 2.26
CA LYS A 8 -8.18 11.57 2.77
C LYS A 8 -9.30 11.08 1.84
N THR A 9 -9.61 11.82 0.78
CA THR A 9 -10.66 11.49 -0.20
C THR A 9 -10.10 11.23 -1.60
N MET A 10 -8.78 11.12 -1.73
CA MET A 10 -8.11 10.93 -3.02
C MET A 10 -7.10 9.79 -2.92
N CYS A 11 -6.98 9.00 -3.98
CA CYS A 11 -5.91 8.02 -4.07
C CYS A 11 -4.58 8.72 -4.38
N ALA A 12 -3.59 8.60 -3.50
CA ALA A 12 -2.26 9.17 -3.71
C ALA A 12 -1.49 8.57 -4.90
N TYR A 13 -1.90 7.39 -5.39
CA TYR A 13 -1.24 6.70 -6.51
C TYR A 13 -1.80 7.13 -7.88
N CYS A 14 -3.13 7.14 -8.05
CA CYS A 14 -3.77 7.48 -9.31
C CYS A 14 -4.47 8.84 -9.34
N LEU A 15 -4.43 9.60 -8.24
CA LEU A 15 -5.01 10.94 -8.06
C LEU A 15 -6.53 11.02 -8.27
N LYS A 16 -7.20 9.87 -8.36
CA LYS A 16 -8.67 9.77 -8.46
C LYS A 16 -9.34 10.09 -7.14
N LYS A 17 -10.49 10.78 -7.21
CA LYS A 17 -11.28 11.22 -6.04
C LYS A 17 -12.44 10.28 -5.72
N VAL A 18 -12.67 10.05 -4.43
CA VAL A 18 -13.82 9.30 -3.90
C VAL A 18 -15.13 9.95 -4.32
N GLY A 19 -16.07 9.13 -4.79
CA GLY A 19 -17.41 9.56 -5.22
C GLY A 19 -17.49 10.11 -6.65
N ALA A 20 -16.34 10.32 -7.32
CA ALA A 20 -16.30 10.65 -8.75
C ALA A 20 -15.84 9.45 -9.59
N GLU A 21 -14.73 8.83 -9.21
CA GLU A 21 -14.09 7.78 -10.02
C GLU A 21 -13.75 6.50 -9.26
N ILE A 22 -13.77 6.56 -7.93
CA ILE A 22 -13.45 5.44 -7.04
C ILE A 22 -14.39 5.46 -5.84
N ASP A 23 -14.71 4.29 -5.30
CA ASP A 23 -15.70 4.17 -4.22
C ASP A 23 -15.15 4.58 -2.86
N ALA A 24 -13.87 4.26 -2.62
CA ALA A 24 -13.22 4.44 -1.33
C ALA A 24 -11.70 4.47 -1.46
N VAL A 25 -11.06 5.03 -0.42
CA VAL A 25 -9.62 4.97 -0.21
C VAL A 25 -9.29 4.40 1.16
N TYR A 26 -8.16 3.73 1.26
CA TYR A 26 -7.69 3.02 2.44
C TYR A 26 -6.32 3.57 2.85
N PRO A 27 -6.06 3.79 4.15
CA PRO A 27 -4.77 4.25 4.60
C PRO A 27 -3.71 3.15 4.42
N VAL A 28 -2.55 3.53 3.90
CA VAL A 28 -1.38 2.66 3.71
C VAL A 28 -0.27 3.19 4.61
N TYR A 29 0.27 2.30 5.43
CA TYR A 29 1.35 2.60 6.37
C TYR A 29 2.63 1.90 5.95
N ASP A 30 3.77 2.53 6.22
CA ASP A 30 5.07 1.87 6.15
C ASP A 30 5.16 0.82 7.25
N TRP A 31 5.55 -0.40 6.88
CA TRP A 31 5.56 -1.52 7.82
C TRP A 31 6.71 -1.45 8.83
N LYS A 32 7.78 -0.68 8.56
CA LYS A 32 8.92 -0.53 9.48
C LYS A 32 8.71 0.62 10.46
N SER A 33 8.30 1.78 9.96
CA SER A 33 8.15 3.00 10.78
C SER A 33 6.74 3.22 11.31
N ASN A 34 5.76 2.44 10.85
CA ASN A 34 4.33 2.63 11.13
C ASN A 34 3.81 4.03 10.70
N GLN A 35 4.53 4.71 9.82
CA GLN A 35 4.17 6.04 9.34
C GLN A 35 3.15 5.94 8.21
N LEU A 36 2.15 6.83 8.18
CA LEU A 36 1.18 6.91 7.09
C LEU A 36 1.90 7.37 5.81
N ILE A 37 1.87 6.52 4.77
CA ILE A 37 2.40 6.82 3.43
C ILE A 37 1.35 7.56 2.60
N GLY A 38 0.08 7.19 2.73
CA GLY A 38 -1.02 7.85 2.02
C GLY A 38 -2.30 7.04 1.99
N TYR A 39 -3.30 7.53 1.25
CA TYR A 39 -4.59 6.87 1.05
C TYR A 39 -4.69 6.33 -0.36
N TYR A 40 -4.97 5.04 -0.51
CA TYR A 40 -4.92 4.34 -1.79
C TYR A 40 -6.31 3.79 -2.13
N CYS A 41 -6.73 3.83 -3.40
CA CYS A 41 -7.95 3.14 -3.81
C CYS A 41 -7.81 1.62 -3.63
N LYS A 42 -8.92 0.88 -3.67
CA LYS A 42 -8.94 -0.59 -3.48
C LYS A 42 -7.88 -1.32 -4.31
N ASP A 43 -7.78 -0.98 -5.60
CA ASP A 43 -6.85 -1.66 -6.52
C ASP A 43 -5.39 -1.42 -6.15
N HIS A 44 -5.03 -0.16 -5.86
CA HIS A 44 -3.66 0.18 -5.47
C HIS A 44 -3.31 -0.35 -4.08
N PHE A 45 -4.27 -0.36 -3.15
CA PHE A 45 -4.10 -0.96 -1.83
C PHE A 45 -3.78 -2.47 -1.94
N LEU A 46 -4.56 -3.20 -2.74
CA LEU A 46 -4.35 -4.64 -2.96
C LEU A 46 -3.03 -4.92 -3.69
N LYS A 47 -2.67 -4.10 -4.69
CA LYS A 47 -1.39 -4.21 -5.40
C LYS A 47 -0.20 -4.13 -4.44
N VAL A 48 -0.16 -3.12 -3.58
CA VAL A 48 0.91 -2.95 -2.59
C VAL A 48 0.93 -4.11 -1.60
N LYS A 49 -0.25 -4.52 -1.10
CA LYS A 49 -0.36 -5.66 -0.17
C LYS A 49 0.18 -6.96 -0.79
N TYR A 50 -0.16 -7.22 -2.04
CA TYR A 50 0.30 -8.41 -2.77
C TYR A 50 1.81 -8.37 -3.02
N GLN A 51 2.37 -7.24 -3.45
CA GLN A 51 3.82 -7.08 -3.62
C GLN A 51 4.58 -7.32 -2.31
N ASN A 52 4.08 -6.79 -1.19
CA ASN A 52 4.68 -7.03 0.12
C ASN A 52 4.63 -8.51 0.52
N LEU A 53 3.51 -9.19 0.26
CA LEU A 53 3.40 -10.63 0.53
C LEU A 53 4.40 -11.43 -0.30
N GLN A 54 4.55 -11.12 -1.59
CA GLN A 54 5.55 -11.77 -2.45
C GLN A 54 6.97 -11.58 -1.92
N LEU A 55 7.33 -10.36 -1.49
CA LEU A 55 8.64 -10.09 -0.91
C LEU A 55 8.90 -10.89 0.38
N ILE A 56 7.90 -11.06 1.23
CA ILE A 56 8.00 -11.86 2.46
C ILE A 56 8.23 -13.34 2.10
N LEU A 57 7.44 -13.88 1.17
CA LEU A 57 7.59 -15.26 0.71
C LEU A 57 8.97 -15.51 0.10
N LEU A 58 9.50 -14.56 -0.68
CA LEU A 58 10.84 -14.64 -1.27
C LEU A 58 11.96 -14.52 -0.22
N LYS A 59 11.77 -13.76 0.85
CA LYS A 59 12.72 -13.74 1.99
C LYS A 59 12.72 -15.09 2.70
N ASN A 60 11.55 -15.59 3.07
CA ASN A 60 11.42 -16.87 3.77
C ASN A 60 12.02 -18.04 2.99
N LYS A 61 11.83 -18.08 1.65
CA LYS A 61 12.48 -19.09 0.80
C LYS A 61 14.01 -19.00 0.80
N ARG A 62 14.57 -17.79 0.79
CA ARG A 62 16.04 -17.60 0.86
C ARG A 62 16.60 -18.02 2.21
N ASP A 63 15.89 -17.69 3.30
CA ASP A 63 16.31 -18.07 4.65
C ASP A 63 16.29 -19.59 4.84
N GLN A 64 15.26 -20.29 4.32
CA GLN A 64 15.22 -21.76 4.30
C GLN A 64 16.37 -22.37 3.50
N HIS A 65 16.74 -21.79 2.36
CA HIS A 65 17.84 -22.29 1.55
C HIS A 65 19.20 -22.13 2.24
N LYS A 66 19.42 -21.06 3.01
CA LYS A 66 20.65 -20.88 3.79
C LYS A 66 20.81 -21.94 4.87
N VAL A 67 19.75 -22.20 5.64
CA VAL A 67 19.74 -23.21 6.72
C VAL A 67 20.02 -24.63 6.20
N LEU A 68 19.66 -24.92 4.95
CA LEU A 68 19.91 -26.23 4.33
C LEU A 68 21.31 -26.38 3.72
N THR A 69 22.09 -25.30 3.63
CA THR A 69 23.42 -25.28 3.01
C THR A 69 24.57 -25.00 3.99
N GLU A 70 24.25 -24.81 5.26
CA GLU A 70 25.19 -24.66 6.39
C GLU A 70 25.17 -25.92 7.26
#